data_AF-A0A7X1TF32-F1
#
_entry.id   AF-A0A7X1TF32-F1
#
_cell.length_a   1.000
_cell.length_b   1.000
_cell.length_c   1.000
_cell.angle_alpha   90.00
_cell.angle_beta   90.00
_cell.angle_gamma   90.00
#
_symmetry.space_group_name_H-M   'P 1'
#
loop_
_entity.id
_entity.type
_entity.pdbx_description
1 polymer ?
#
loop_
_entity_poly.entity_id
_entity_poly.type
_entity_poly.pdbx_seq_one_letter_code
_entity_poly.pdbx_strand_id
1 'polypeptide(L)'
;MSKTSLRYAESDYLSYDPFEGDEAEIRCRTVKLVKVRKPHACFIGANPHGGDNHLIQPGELARFETALVDGDFWGRSYVCIPCMDKWLADVLDGDDDE
;
A
#
# COMPACT_ATOMS: atom_id res chain seq x y z
N MET A 1 -20.78 -4.06 -13.43
CA MET A 1 -19.74 -4.07 -12.38
C MET A 1 -18.41 -3.80 -13.08
N SER A 2 -17.91 -2.57 -13.02
CA SER A 2 -16.65 -2.21 -13.67
C SER A 2 -15.51 -2.93 -12.95
N LYS A 3 -14.83 -3.85 -13.65
CA LYS A 3 -13.59 -4.47 -13.19
C LYS A 3 -12.58 -3.34 -13.05
N THR A 4 -12.11 -3.08 -11.82
CA THR A 4 -10.91 -2.27 -11.63
C THR A 4 -9.78 -3.04 -12.29
N SER A 5 -9.28 -2.54 -13.43
CA SER A 5 -8.14 -3.17 -14.11
C SER A 5 -6.88 -2.72 -13.36
N LEU A 6 -6.21 -3.67 -12.72
CA LEU A 6 -4.88 -3.44 -12.14
C LEU A 6 -3.85 -3.35 -13.26
N ARG A 7 -2.81 -2.54 -13.04
CA ARG A 7 -1.71 -2.38 -14.01
C ARG A 7 -0.70 -3.54 -13.93
N TYR A 8 -0.43 -4.03 -12.72
CA TYR A 8 0.47 -5.15 -12.44
C TYR A 8 -0.29 -6.39 -11.95
N ALA A 9 0.39 -7.51 -11.69
CA ALA A 9 -0.26 -8.69 -11.13
C ALA A 9 -0.63 -8.44 -9.66
N GLU A 10 -1.74 -9.03 -9.17
CA GLU A 10 -2.16 -8.88 -7.77
C GLU A 10 -1.06 -9.25 -6.77
N SER A 11 -0.23 -10.25 -7.12
CA SER A 11 0.93 -10.66 -6.32
C SER A 11 1.91 -9.51 -6.06
N ASP A 12 2.15 -8.66 -7.05
CA ASP A 12 3.13 -7.58 -6.98
C ASP A 12 2.68 -6.52 -5.97
N TYR A 13 1.38 -6.22 -5.92
CA TYR A 13 0.81 -5.34 -4.91
C TYR A 13 0.88 -5.95 -3.49
N LEU A 14 0.81 -7.27 -3.37
CA LEU A 14 0.83 -7.96 -2.07
C LEU A 14 2.25 -8.17 -1.54
N SER A 15 3.24 -8.33 -2.41
CA SER A 15 4.65 -8.50 -2.04
C SER A 15 5.34 -7.19 -1.67
N TYR A 16 4.80 -6.05 -2.11
CA TYR A 16 5.33 -4.74 -1.75
C TYR A 16 5.42 -4.55 -0.23
N ASP A 17 6.55 -4.01 0.24
CA ASP A 17 6.74 -3.60 1.63
C ASP A 17 7.13 -2.11 1.74
N PRO A 18 6.18 -1.22 2.12
CA PRO A 18 6.49 0.21 2.30
C PRO A 18 7.34 0.51 3.54
N PHE A 19 7.60 -0.49 4.40
CA PHE A 19 8.38 -0.36 5.63
C PHE A 19 9.72 -1.10 5.55
N GLU A 20 10.16 -1.47 4.33
CA GLU A 20 11.45 -2.13 4.16
C GLU A 20 12.60 -1.28 4.76
N GLY A 21 13.41 -1.91 5.60
CA GLY A 21 14.51 -1.25 6.33
C GLY A 21 14.15 -0.73 7.71
N ASP A 22 12.88 -0.83 8.15
CA ASP A 22 12.48 -0.57 9.53
C ASP A 22 12.97 -1.71 10.45
N GLU A 23 13.44 -1.38 11.65
CA GLU A 23 13.97 -2.34 12.63
C GLU A 23 12.86 -2.95 13.52
N ALA A 24 11.60 -2.55 13.33
CA ALA A 24 10.47 -3.02 14.12
C ALA A 24 10.21 -4.53 13.96
N GLU A 25 9.86 -5.21 15.06
CA GLU A 25 9.48 -6.62 15.02
C GLU A 25 8.04 -6.75 14.51
N ILE A 26 7.87 -7.31 13.30
CA ILE A 26 6.56 -7.50 12.68
C ILE A 26 6.05 -8.93 12.90
N ARG A 27 4.95 -9.08 13.64
CA ARG A 27 4.22 -10.35 13.84
C ARG A 27 2.80 -10.29 13.30
N CYS A 28 2.22 -11.47 13.04
CA CYS A 28 0.81 -11.61 12.62
C CYS A 28 0.43 -10.76 11.38
N ARG A 29 1.39 -10.55 10.47
CA ARG A 29 1.23 -9.72 9.29
C ARG A 29 0.14 -10.26 8.37
N THR A 30 -0.78 -9.40 7.96
CA THR A 30 -1.79 -9.68 6.94
C THR A 30 -1.78 -8.58 5.91
N VAL A 31 -1.57 -8.94 4.64
CA VAL A 31 -1.63 -8.01 3.49
C VAL A 31 -2.72 -8.48 2.52
N LYS A 32 -3.58 -7.56 2.07
CA LYS A 32 -4.72 -7.86 1.18
C LYS A 32 -5.02 -6.68 0.26
N LEU A 33 -5.60 -6.96 -0.91
CA LEU A 33 -6.33 -5.96 -1.68
C LEU A 33 -7.79 -5.93 -1.22
N VAL A 34 -8.29 -4.77 -0.82
CA VAL A 34 -9.64 -4.60 -0.27
C VAL A 34 -10.35 -3.42 -0.91
N LYS A 35 -11.67 -3.54 -1.08
CA LYS A 35 -12.52 -2.38 -1.40
C LYS A 35 -12.86 -1.65 -0.11
N VAL A 36 -12.50 -0.37 -0.03
CA VAL A 36 -12.76 0.43 1.16
C VAL A 36 -14.24 0.79 1.28
N ARG A 37 -14.75 0.91 2.51
CA ARG A 37 -16.18 1.20 2.78
C ARG A 37 -16.42 2.60 3.35
N LYS A 38 -15.36 3.29 3.73
CA LYS A 38 -15.34 4.67 4.23
C LYS A 38 -14.04 5.33 3.74
N PRO A 39 -13.92 6.66 3.79
CA PRO A 39 -12.67 7.33 3.46
C PRO A 39 -11.52 6.88 4.37
N HIS A 40 -10.34 6.65 3.78
CA HIS A 40 -9.10 6.36 4.50
C HIS A 40 -7.97 7.25 3.98
N ALA A 41 -7.10 7.74 4.88
CA ALA A 41 -5.87 8.39 4.45
C ALA A 41 -4.97 7.35 3.77
N CYS A 42 -4.45 7.69 2.59
CA CYS A 42 -3.42 6.87 1.96
C CYS A 42 -2.12 7.04 2.75
N PHE A 43 -1.46 5.94 3.09
CA PHE A 43 -0.21 5.95 3.85
C PHE A 43 0.89 6.75 3.14
N ILE A 44 1.03 6.57 1.82
CA ILE A 44 1.99 7.34 1.01
C ILE A 44 1.59 8.82 0.93
N GLY A 45 0.30 9.10 0.74
CA GLY A 45 -0.22 10.48 0.71
C GLY A 45 -0.12 11.19 2.07
N ALA A 46 -0.15 10.45 3.17
CA ALA A 46 -0.01 10.98 4.53
C ALA A 46 1.44 11.18 4.97
N ASN A 47 2.42 10.91 4.10
CA ASN A 47 3.83 11.11 4.41
C ASN A 47 4.11 12.60 4.75
N PRO A 48 4.64 12.91 5.96
CA PRO A 48 4.93 14.28 6.36
C PRO A 48 6.05 14.95 5.53
N HIS A 49 6.84 14.17 4.78
CA HIS A 49 7.98 14.63 4.00
C HIS A 49 7.67 14.83 2.51
N GLY A 50 6.41 15.10 2.15
CA GLY A 50 6.03 15.40 0.76
C GLY A 50 4.76 14.73 0.25
N GLY A 51 3.97 14.12 1.14
CA GLY A 51 2.63 13.65 0.83
C GLY A 51 1.65 14.79 0.55
N ASP A 52 0.63 14.51 -0.25
CA ASP A 52 -0.43 15.43 -0.66
C ASP A 52 -1.73 15.28 0.18
N ASN A 53 -1.71 14.43 1.20
CA ASN A 53 -2.81 14.10 2.10
C ASN A 53 -4.09 13.60 1.39
N HIS A 54 -3.95 12.98 0.22
CA HIS A 54 -5.13 12.43 -0.48
C HIS A 54 -5.79 11.29 0.30
N LEU A 55 -7.09 11.12 0.05
CA LEU A 55 -7.92 10.09 0.66
C LEU A 55 -8.33 9.05 -0.38
N ILE A 56 -8.36 7.79 0.07
CA ILE A 56 -8.97 6.66 -0.62
C ILE A 56 -10.47 6.69 -0.35
N GLN A 57 -11.28 6.81 -1.40
CA GLN A 57 -12.73 6.98 -1.31
C GLN A 57 -13.48 5.65 -1.25
N PRO A 58 -14.68 5.60 -0.65
CA PRO A 58 -15.52 4.40 -0.62
C PRO A 58 -15.71 3.75 -2.01
N GLY A 59 -15.53 2.44 -2.09
CA GLY A 59 -15.63 1.67 -3.33
C GLY A 59 -14.31 1.52 -4.09
N GLU A 60 -13.30 2.33 -3.78
CA GLU A 60 -11.96 2.19 -4.35
C GLU A 60 -11.24 0.97 -3.77
N LEU A 61 -10.33 0.43 -4.56
CA LEU A 61 -9.45 -0.66 -4.16
C LEU A 61 -8.21 -0.08 -3.46
N ALA A 62 -7.72 -0.76 -2.44
CA ALA A 62 -6.51 -0.39 -1.71
C ALA A 62 -5.74 -1.62 -1.25
N ARG A 63 -4.41 -1.51 -1.18
CA ARG A 63 -3.57 -2.43 -0.40
C ARG A 63 -3.78 -2.11 1.08
N PHE A 64 -4.30 -3.07 1.82
CA PHE A 64 -4.47 -3.00 3.27
C PHE A 64 -3.45 -3.90 3.92
N GLU A 65 -2.78 -3.37 4.94
CA GLU A 65 -1.87 -4.13 5.77
C GLU A 65 -2.20 -3.93 7.25
N THR A 66 -2.09 -5.01 8.01
CA THR A 66 -2.12 -4.97 9.47
C THR A 66 -1.10 -5.94 10.05
N ALA A 67 -0.47 -5.54 11.14
CA ALA A 67 0.49 -6.34 11.86
C ALA A 67 0.51 -5.95 13.34
N LEU A 68 0.99 -6.87 14.17
CA LEU A 68 1.42 -6.59 15.54
C LEU A 68 2.88 -6.14 15.46
N VAL A 69 3.15 -4.90 15.85
CA VAL A 69 4.46 -4.27 15.80
C VAL A 69 5.02 -4.24 17.22
N ASP A 70 6.29 -4.64 17.38
CA ASP A 70 7.04 -4.69 18.65
C ASP A 70 6.34 -5.43 19.80
N GLY A 71 5.36 -6.27 19.46
CA GLY A 71 4.56 -7.04 20.42
C GLY A 71 3.53 -6.23 21.21
N ASP A 72 3.39 -4.92 21.00
CA ASP A 72 2.60 -4.03 21.85
C ASP A 72 1.50 -3.23 21.12
N PHE A 73 1.62 -2.99 19.80
CA PHE A 73 0.60 -2.25 19.05
C PHE A 73 0.19 -2.89 17.71
N TRP A 74 -1.10 -2.78 17.40
CA TRP A 74 -1.64 -3.20 16.10
C TRP A 74 -1.57 -2.06 15.09
N GLY A 75 -0.59 -2.13 14.20
CA GLY A 75 -0.45 -1.25 13.04
C GLY A 75 -1.48 -1.58 11.96
N ARG A 76 -1.99 -0.53 11.29
CA ARG A 76 -2.89 -0.64 10.13
C ARG A 76 -2.56 0.45 9.12
N SER A 77 -2.35 0.06 7.86
CA SER A 77 -2.09 1.01 6.76
C SER A 77 -2.95 0.69 5.55
N TYR A 78 -3.24 1.73 4.77
CA TYR A 78 -3.94 1.64 3.49
C TYR A 78 -3.13 2.38 2.44
N VAL A 79 -2.89 1.77 1.29
CA VAL A 79 -2.25 2.41 0.14
C VAL A 79 -3.18 2.31 -1.06
N CYS A 80 -3.42 3.43 -1.74
CA CYS A 80 -4.27 3.46 -2.93
C CYS A 80 -3.55 2.78 -4.11
N ILE A 81 -4.32 2.20 -5.04
CA ILE A 81 -3.76 1.60 -6.25
C ILE A 81 -2.89 2.59 -7.06
N PRO A 82 -3.28 3.87 -7.26
CA PRO A 82 -2.43 4.81 -7.99
C PRO A 82 -1.04 5.06 -7.38
N CYS A 83 -0.92 5.07 -6.05
CA CYS A 83 0.38 5.17 -5.39
C CYS A 83 1.20 3.89 -5.53
N MET A 84 0.54 2.73 -5.42
CA MET A 84 1.18 1.44 -5.67
C MET A 84 1.68 1.34 -7.11
N ASP A 85 0.89 1.78 -8.09
CA ASP A 85 1.26 1.73 -9.51
C ASP A 85 2.50 2.56 -9.81
N LYS A 86 2.66 3.73 -9.17
CA LYS A 86 3.87 4.55 -9.30
C LYS A 86 5.09 3.81 -8.75
N TRP A 87 4.97 3.24 -7.56
CA TRP A 87 6.07 2.53 -6.94
C TRP A 87 6.46 1.26 -7.71
N LEU A 88 5.46 0.48 -8.13
CA LEU A 88 5.69 -0.72 -8.95
C LEU A 88 6.30 -0.39 -10.30
N ALA A 89 5.96 0.75 -10.91
CA ALA A 89 6.64 1.21 -12.12
C ALA A 89 8.13 1.47 -11.85
N ASP A 90 8.46 2.12 -10.73
CA ASP A 90 9.86 2.41 -10.40
C ASP A 90 10.68 1.13 -10.14
N VAL A 91 10.09 0.09 -9.55
CA VAL A 91 10.83 -1.14 -9.19
C VAL A 91 10.77 -2.26 -10.22
N LEU A 92 9.72 -2.34 -11.03
CA LEU A 92 9.55 -3.40 -12.04
C LEU A 92 9.88 -2.92 -13.45
N ASP A 93 9.60 -1.65 -13.76
CA ASP A 93 9.83 -1.06 -15.08
C ASP A 93 11.14 -0.23 -15.12
N GLY A 94 11.81 -0.03 -13.97
CA GLY A 94 12.92 0.92 -13.79
C GLY A 94 14.35 0.38 -13.95
N ASP A 95 14.56 -0.75 -14.65
CA ASP A 95 15.89 -1.34 -14.90
C ASP A 95 16.15 -1.56 -16.41
N ASP A 96 15.85 -0.54 -17.24
CA ASP A 96 16.24 -0.47 -18.66
C ASP A 96 16.97 0.86 -18.93
N ASP A 97 18.02 1.15 -18.18
CA ASP A 97 19.02 2.20 -18.50
C ASP A 97 20.43 1.71 -18.11
N GLU A 98 21.05 0.99 -19.06
CA GLU A 98 22.49 0.79 -19.37
C GLU A 98 23.45 0.09 -18.39
#